data_AF-A0A1Q8ANX6-F1
#
_entry.id   AF-A0A1Q8ANX6-F1
#
_cell.length_a   1.000
_cell.length_b   1.000
_cell.length_c   1.000
_cell.angle_alpha   90.00
_cell.angle_beta   90.00
_cell.angle_gamma   90.00
#
_symmetry.space_group_name_H-M   'P 1'
#
loop_
_entity.id
_entity.type
_entity.pdbx_description
1 polymer ?
#
loop_
_entity_poly.entity_id
_entity_poly.type
_entity_poly.pdbx_seq_one_letter_code
_entity_poly.pdbx_strand_id
1 'polypeptide(L)'
;MGLLSAGLALTTVLTQHAGWWQLVVLAIAPDLALLAGAAPGLARGQINPRTVPLYNAVHRFWAPGLLVALSLLLTSPGWLEGGLAWVGS
;
A
#
# COMPACT_ATOMS: atom_id res chain seq x y z
N MET A 1 -2.81 5.27 -12.47
CA MET A 1 -3.59 5.35 -11.21
C MET A 1 -2.70 5.73 -10.04
N GLY A 2 -1.52 5.12 -9.86
CA GLY A 2 -0.67 5.37 -8.68
C GLY A 2 -0.36 6.84 -8.35
N LEU A 3 0.01 7.68 -9.31
CA LEU A 3 0.26 9.12 -9.07
C LEU A 3 -0.98 9.89 -8.58
N LEU A 4 -2.17 9.56 -9.09
CA LEU A 4 -3.43 10.18 -8.65
C LEU A 4 -3.77 9.73 -7.23
N SER A 5 -3.57 8.44 -6.93
CA SER A 5 -3.79 7.86 -5.61
C SER A 5 -2.84 8.48 -4.57
N ALA A 6 -1.56 8.61 -4.90
CA ALA A 6 -0.57 9.26 -4.05
C ALA A 6 -0.89 10.74 -3.81
N GLY A 7 -1.33 11.47 -4.85
CA GLY A 7 -1.75 12.87 -4.73
C GLY A 7 -2.97 13.04 -3.81
N LEU A 8 -3.96 12.14 -3.92
CA LEU A 8 -5.13 12.15 -3.04
C LEU A 8 -4.78 11.78 -1.59
N ALA A 9 -3.90 10.79 -1.38
CA ALA A 9 -3.39 10.44 -0.05
C ALA A 9 -2.67 11.62 0.63
N LEU A 10 -1.86 12.36 -0.12
CA LEU A 10 -1.16 13.53 0.42
C LEU A 10 -2.13 14.67 0.74
N THR A 11 -3.08 14.94 -0.16
CA THR A 11 -4.06 16.03 0.03
C THR A 11 -4.93 15.79 1.26
N THR A 12 -5.33 14.54 1.49
CA THR A 12 -6.18 14.15 2.62
C THR A 12 -5.44 14.33 3.97
N VAL A 13 -4.19 13.87 4.08
CA VAL A 13 -3.36 14.13 5.29
C VAL A 13 -3.24 15.62 5.59
N LEU A 14 -2.93 16.42 4.56
CA LEU A 14 -2.68 17.86 4.71
C LEU A 14 -3.95 18.67 5.06
N THR A 15 -5.12 18.23 4.58
CA THR A 15 -6.37 18.97 4.76
C THR A 15 -7.22 18.47 5.91
N GLN A 16 -7.10 17.20 6.30
CA GLN A 16 -7.91 16.57 7.35
C GLN A 16 -7.16 16.29 8.65
N HIS A 17 -5.88 16.70 8.76
CA HIS A 17 -5.01 16.40 9.90
C HIS A 17 -4.98 14.91 10.27
N ALA A 18 -5.15 14.05 9.27
CA ALA A 18 -5.21 12.63 9.46
C ALA A 18 -3.81 12.05 9.77
N GLY A 19 -3.81 10.80 10.25
CA GLY A 19 -2.61 10.18 10.77
C GLY A 19 -1.54 9.97 9.70
N TRP A 20 -0.48 10.78 9.79
CA TRP A 20 0.68 10.70 8.89
C TRP A 20 1.38 9.34 8.92
N TRP A 21 1.28 8.61 10.04
CA TRP A 21 1.95 7.32 10.19
C TRP A 21 1.28 6.22 9.34
N GLN A 22 -0.05 6.24 9.17
CA GLN A 22 -0.76 5.30 8.30
C GLN A 22 -0.34 5.47 6.84
N LEU A 23 -0.17 6.72 6.39
CA LEU A 23 0.31 7.02 5.04
C LEU A 23 1.69 6.40 4.81
N VAL A 24 2.65 6.63 5.73
CA VAL A 24 4.03 6.13 5.59
C VAL A 24 4.06 4.59 5.63
N VAL A 25 3.39 3.98 6.60
CA VAL A 25 3.41 2.51 6.78
C VAL A 25 2.75 1.81 5.59
N LEU A 26 1.60 2.29 5.13
CA LEU A 26 0.84 1.63 4.07
C LEU A 26 1.36 1.93 2.66
N ALA A 27 2.13 3.02 2.47
CA ALA A 27 2.90 3.24 1.25
C ALA A 27 4.06 2.25 1.09
N ILE A 28 4.71 1.86 2.19
CA ILE A 28 5.89 0.97 2.15
C ILE A 28 5.48 -0.51 2.22
N ALA A 29 4.35 -0.81 2.86
CA ALA A 29 3.86 -2.18 3.07
C ALA A 29 3.84 -3.07 1.82
N PRO A 30 3.38 -2.62 0.63
CA PRO A 30 3.39 -3.47 -0.56
C PRO A 30 4.80 -3.81 -1.06
N ASP A 31 5.78 -2.92 -0.86
CA ASP A 31 7.18 -3.14 -1.21
C ASP A 31 7.88 -4.12 -0.27
N LEU A 32 7.40 -4.29 0.98
CA LEU A 32 7.96 -5.27 1.92
C LEU A 32 7.85 -6.71 1.38
N ALA A 33 6.89 -6.99 0.50
CA ALA A 33 6.77 -8.29 -0.17
C ALA A 33 7.99 -8.61 -1.05
N LEU A 34 8.71 -7.59 -1.54
CA LEU A 34 9.96 -7.77 -2.29
C LEU A 34 11.10 -8.25 -1.38
N LEU A 35 11.14 -7.78 -0.13
CA LEU A 35 12.13 -8.23 0.86
C LEU A 35 11.93 -9.70 1.22
N ALA A 36 10.69 -10.17 1.29
CA ALA A 36 10.38 -11.60 1.51
C ALA A 36 10.87 -12.50 0.35
N GLY A 37 11.06 -11.92 -0.85
CA GLY A 37 11.54 -12.62 -2.04
C GLY A 37 13.05 -12.51 -2.29
N ALA A 38 13.79 -11.79 -1.45
CA ALA A 38 15.23 -11.62 -1.64
C ALA A 38 15.96 -12.96 -1.39
N ALA A 39 16.48 -13.57 -2.45
CA ALA A 39 17.23 -14.82 -2.39
C ALA A 39 18.57 -14.72 -3.16
N PRO A 40 19.66 -15.32 -2.65
CA PRO A 40 20.93 -15.41 -3.38
C PRO A 40 20.74 -16.16 -4.71
N GLY A 41 21.35 -15.68 -5.79
CA GLY A 41 21.32 -16.32 -7.10
C GLY A 41 20.16 -15.92 -8.02
N LEU A 42 19.33 -14.95 -7.62
CA LEU A 42 18.35 -14.32 -8.53
C LEU A 42 19.05 -13.39 -9.53
N ALA A 43 18.62 -13.42 -10.79
CA ALA A 43 19.06 -12.43 -11.77
C ALA A 43 18.56 -11.03 -11.38
N ARG A 44 19.28 -9.98 -11.79
CA ARG A 44 18.88 -8.58 -11.52
C ARG A 44 17.49 -8.33 -12.11
N GLY A 45 16.54 -7.89 -11.27
CA GLY A 45 15.14 -7.66 -11.64
C GLY A 45 14.22 -8.90 -11.51
N GLN A 46 14.73 -10.03 -11.04
CA GLN A 46 13.96 -11.25 -10.89
C GLN A 46 13.42 -11.38 -9.46
N ILE A 47 12.11 -11.53 -9.33
CA ILE A 47 11.44 -11.83 -8.06
C ILE A 47 11.48 -13.35 -7.85
N ASN A 48 11.71 -13.81 -6.62
CA ASN A 48 11.63 -15.23 -6.30
C ASN A 48 10.25 -15.81 -6.69
N PRO A 49 10.17 -16.88 -7.50
CA PRO A 49 8.90 -17.45 -7.94
C PRO A 49 7.93 -17.78 -6.81
N ARG A 50 8.45 -18.11 -5.62
CA ARG A 50 7.62 -18.42 -4.44
C ARG A 50 6.95 -17.19 -3.83
N THR A 51 7.49 -16.00 -4.05
CA THR A 51 6.93 -14.75 -3.53
C THR A 51 6.06 -14.02 -4.53
N VAL A 52 6.07 -14.42 -5.81
CA VAL A 52 5.13 -13.93 -6.84
C VAL A 52 3.66 -14.01 -6.40
N PRO A 53 3.13 -15.12 -5.87
CA PRO A 53 1.74 -15.16 -5.44
C PRO A 53 1.45 -14.21 -4.27
N LEU A 54 2.39 -14.04 -3.34
CA LEU A 54 2.27 -13.09 -2.23
C LEU A 54 2.28 -11.65 -2.73
N TYR A 55 3.23 -11.32 -3.60
CA TYR A 55 3.35 -10.02 -4.25
C TYR A 55 2.07 -9.67 -5.01
N ASN A 56 1.54 -10.60 -5.80
CA ASN A 56 0.30 -10.41 -6.55
C ASN A 56 -0.93 -10.29 -5.64
N ALA A 57 -0.97 -10.98 -4.49
CA ALA A 57 -2.06 -10.86 -3.52
C ALA A 57 -2.09 -9.47 -2.88
N VAL A 58 -0.91 -8.95 -2.51
CA VAL A 58 -0.71 -7.61 -1.93
C VAL A 58 -1.10 -6.49 -2.91
N HIS A 59 -0.79 -6.66 -4.20
CA HIS A 59 -1.14 -5.71 -5.26
C HIS A 59 -2.56 -5.89 -5.81
N ARG A 60 -3.33 -6.87 -5.29
CA ARG A 60 -4.70 -7.09 -5.75
C ARG A 60 -5.60 -6.00 -5.16
N PHE A 61 -6.53 -5.52 -5.98
CA PHE A 61 -7.50 -4.44 -5.65
C PHE A 61 -8.38 -4.68 -4.40
N TRP A 62 -8.31 -5.86 -3.76
CA TRP A 62 -9.03 -6.13 -2.52
C TRP A 62 -8.40 -5.45 -1.30
N ALA A 63 -7.07 -5.29 -1.25
CA ALA A 63 -6.41 -4.66 -0.10
C ALA A 63 -6.80 -3.17 0.08
N PRO A 64 -6.83 -2.34 -1.00
CA PRO A 64 -7.37 -0.99 -0.92
C PRO A 64 -8.85 -0.96 -0.54
N GLY A 65 -9.66 -1.90 -1.06
CA GLY A 65 -11.08 -2.01 -0.72
C GLY A 65 -11.31 -2.29 0.76
N LEU A 66 -10.45 -3.11 1.39
CA LEU A 66 -10.49 -3.38 2.82
C LEU A 66 -10.16 -2.13 3.66
N LEU A 67 -9.16 -1.35 3.24
CA LEU A 67 -8.75 -0.12 3.92
C LEU A 67 -9.85 0.96 3.83
N VAL A 68 -10.57 1.04 2.71
CA VAL A 68 -11.78 1.88 2.59
C VAL A 68 -12.87 1.40 3.54
N ALA A 69 -13.15 0.09 3.59
CA ALA A 69 -14.15 -0.45 4.51
C ALA A 69 -13.81 -0.18 5.98
N LEU A 70 -12.53 -0.29 6.36
CA LEU A 70 -12.05 0.03 7.71
C LEU A 70 -12.18 1.52 8.03
N SER A 71 -11.95 2.41 7.07
CA SER A 71 -12.17 3.84 7.24
C SER A 71 -13.61 4.16 7.60
N LEU A 72 -14.56 3.55 6.89
CA LEU A 72 -15.99 3.70 7.15
C LEU A 72 -16.39 3.10 8.50
N LEU A 73 -15.93 1.88 8.79
CA LEU A 73 -16.26 1.16 10.02
C LEU A 73 -15.74 1.88 11.27
N LEU A 74 -14.51 2.39 11.22
CA LEU A 74 -13.85 3.05 12.35
C LEU A 74 -14.09 4.57 12.36
N THR A 75 -14.83 5.10 11.38
CA THR A 75 -15.07 6.53 11.19
C THR A 75 -13.77 7.34 11.23
N SER A 76 -12.69 6.77 10.68
CA SER A 76 -11.34 7.30 10.77
C SER A 76 -10.78 7.51 9.36
N PRO A 77 -10.52 8.78 8.96
CA PRO A 77 -10.08 9.08 7.61
C PRO A 77 -8.69 8.51 7.30
N GLY A 78 -7.83 8.30 8.31
CA GLY A 78 -6.46 7.80 8.10
C GLY A 78 -6.36 6.44 7.39
N TRP A 79 -7.40 5.59 7.47
CA TRP A 79 -7.43 4.32 6.73
C TRP A 79 -7.72 4.50 5.24
N LEU A 80 -8.49 5.53 4.86
CA LEU A 80 -8.75 5.87 3.46
C LEU A 80 -7.45 6.33 2.79
N GLU A 81 -6.69 7.19 3.45
CA GLU A 81 -5.43 7.74 2.96
C GLU A 81 -4.36 6.65 2.86
N GLY A 82 -4.29 5.79 3.86
CA GLY A 82 -3.48 4.58 3.83
C GLY A 82 -3.80 3.66 2.66
N GLY A 83 -5.09 3.47 2.36
CA GLY A 83 -5.53 2.73 1.18
C GLY A 83 -5.16 3.39 -0.14
N LEU A 84 -5.25 4.71 -0.22
CA LEU A 84 -4.82 5.49 -1.39
C LEU A 84 -3.30 5.44 -1.58
N ALA A 85 -2.53 5.49 -0.49
CA ALA A 85 -1.08 5.35 -0.49
C ALA A 85 -0.65 3.96 -0.97
N TRP A 86 -1.32 2.90 -0.52
CA TRP A 86 -1.08 1.51 -0.95
C TRP A 86 -1.34 1.27 -2.45
N VAL A 87 -2.29 1.99 -3.05
CA VAL A 87 -2.51 1.93 -4.52
C VAL A 87 -1.45 2.73 -5.29
N GLY A 88 -0.83 3.70 -4.61
CA GLY A 88 0.15 4.63 -5.16
C GLY A 88 1.55 4.05 -5.33
N SER A 89 1.92 3.13 -4.44
CA SER A 89 3.18 2.37 -4.40
C SER A 89 3.28 1.32 -5.50
#